data_AF-A0A976KER9-F1
#
_entry.id   AF-A0A976KER9-F1
#
_cell.length_a   1.000
_cell.length_b   1.000
_cell.length_c   1.000
_cell.angle_alpha   90.00
_cell.angle_beta   90.00
_cell.angle_gamma   90.00
#
_symmetry.space_group_name_H-M   'P 1'
#
loop_
_entity.id
_entity.type
_entity.pdbx_description
1 polymer ?
#
loop_
_entity_poly.entity_id
_entity_poly.type
_entity_poly.pdbx_seq_one_letter_code
_entity_poly.pdbx_strand_id
1 'polypeptide(L)'
;MERTRSSLPVSGWALFATLTLGLWPAIDPVSAVEPSFDCNQASGEIEELICADADLAKLDRKLAEVWKKALANWPQEEVAVQRAFQRGWIKGRNDC
;
A
#
# COMPACT_ATOMS: atom_id res chain seq x y z
N MET A 1 -20.06 3.34 -41.29
CA MET A 1 -20.21 4.72 -41.81
C MET A 1 -20.01 5.65 -40.63
N GLU A 2 -18.78 6.11 -40.40
CA GLU A 2 -18.23 7.36 -40.97
C GLU A 2 -18.91 8.59 -40.35
N ARG A 3 -18.27 9.27 -39.40
CA ARG A 3 -17.13 10.22 -39.51
C ARG A 3 -17.64 11.65 -39.62
N THR A 4 -17.42 12.43 -38.57
CA THR A 4 -17.14 13.86 -38.70
C THR A 4 -15.89 14.20 -37.87
N ARG A 5 -14.83 14.56 -38.59
CA ARG A 5 -13.61 15.21 -38.08
C ARG A 5 -13.91 16.70 -37.92
N SER A 6 -13.50 17.30 -36.81
CA SER A 6 -13.24 18.75 -36.68
C SER A 6 -12.14 18.94 -35.62
N SER A 7 -10.87 19.01 -36.03
CA SER A 7 -10.04 20.24 -36.10
C SER A 7 -9.36 20.61 -34.76
N LEU A 8 -8.14 20.11 -34.55
CA LEU A 8 -7.19 20.58 -33.53
C LEU A 8 -6.41 21.80 -34.05
N PRO A 9 -6.20 22.86 -33.27
CA PRO A 9 -5.16 23.84 -33.57
C PRO A 9 -3.81 23.30 -33.10
N VAL A 10 -2.95 22.98 -34.07
CA VAL A 10 -1.52 22.77 -33.88
C VAL A 10 -0.86 24.15 -33.89
N SER A 11 -0.47 24.69 -32.74
CA SER A 11 0.40 25.87 -32.69
C SER A 11 1.25 25.92 -31.41
N GLY A 12 2.57 25.87 -31.59
CA GLY A 12 3.41 26.90 -30.96
C GLY A 12 4.58 26.50 -30.06
N TRP A 13 4.80 25.23 -29.71
CA TRP A 13 5.83 24.88 -28.71
C TRP A 13 6.83 23.79 -29.16
N ALA A 14 7.04 23.63 -30.47
CA ALA A 14 7.88 22.58 -31.04
C ALA A 14 9.34 23.02 -31.33
N LEU A 15 9.98 23.87 -30.50
CA LEU A 15 11.37 24.30 -30.73
C LEU A 15 12.29 24.34 -29.49
N PHE A 16 12.05 23.49 -28.48
CA PHE A 16 13.10 23.16 -27.50
C PHE A 16 13.32 21.65 -27.43
N ALA A 17 13.55 21.05 -28.61
CA ALA A 17 14.10 19.71 -28.74
C ALA A 17 15.57 19.81 -29.18
N THR A 18 16.48 20.01 -28.22
CA THR A 18 17.91 19.74 -28.42
C THR A 18 18.45 18.93 -27.24
N LEU A 19 18.44 17.62 -27.43
CA LEU A 19 19.55 16.71 -27.13
C LEU A 19 20.11 16.64 -25.69
N THR A 20 19.32 16.14 -24.74
CA THR A 20 19.85 15.38 -23.59
C THR A 20 19.20 13.99 -23.55
N LEU A 21 19.44 13.22 -24.60
CA LEU A 21 19.20 11.77 -24.60
C LEU A 21 20.34 11.10 -23.83
N GLY A 22 20.05 10.52 -22.67
CA GLY A 22 20.87 9.38 -22.22
C GLY A 22 21.16 9.21 -20.74
N LEU A 23 20.65 10.03 -19.82
CA LEU A 23 20.84 9.75 -18.39
C LEU A 23 19.72 10.30 -17.52
N TRP A 24 18.50 9.79 -17.74
CA TRP A 24 17.49 9.85 -16.69
C TRP A 24 17.88 8.78 -15.66
N PRO A 25 18.19 9.13 -14.40
CA PRO A 25 18.39 8.11 -13.38
C PRO A 25 17.10 7.28 -13.31
N ALA A 26 17.21 5.97 -13.46
CA ALA A 26 16.14 5.08 -13.08
C ALA A 26 15.92 5.29 -11.58
N ILE A 27 14.86 6.00 -11.23
CA ILE A 27 14.36 5.99 -9.86
C ILE A 27 13.67 4.65 -9.74
N ASP A 28 14.44 3.62 -9.39
CA ASP A 28 13.84 2.36 -8.97
C ASP A 28 12.93 2.69 -7.79
N PRO A 29 11.64 2.33 -7.84
CA PRO A 29 10.79 2.45 -6.66
C PRO A 29 11.49 1.62 -5.58
N VAL A 30 11.95 2.29 -4.52
CA VAL A 30 12.43 1.57 -3.35
C VAL A 30 11.29 0.64 -2.98
N SER A 31 11.56 -0.67 -2.92
CA SER A 31 10.53 -1.64 -2.54
C SER A 31 10.13 -1.27 -1.12
N ALA A 32 9.04 -0.52 -1.02
CA ALA A 32 8.48 -0.12 0.24
C ALA A 32 8.09 -1.41 0.95
N VAL A 33 8.51 -1.52 2.20
CA VAL A 33 8.08 -2.59 3.08
C VAL A 33 6.56 -2.51 3.14
N GLU A 34 5.87 -3.47 2.52
CA GLU A 34 4.42 -3.55 2.57
C GLU A 34 3.98 -4.14 3.93
N PRO A 35 2.96 -3.58 4.59
CA PRO A 35 2.40 -4.15 5.82
C PRO A 35 1.68 -5.49 5.54
N SER A 36 1.05 -6.08 6.56
CA SER A 36 0.33 -7.34 6.46
C SER A 36 -1.06 -7.24 5.81
N PHE A 37 -1.43 -6.05 5.35
CA PHE A 37 -2.68 -5.73 4.66
C PHE A 37 -2.40 -4.90 3.40
N ASP A 38 -3.36 -4.86 2.48
CA ASP A 38 -3.27 -4.08 1.25
C ASP A 38 -3.45 -2.59 1.56
N CYS A 39 -2.41 -1.79 1.35
CA CYS A 39 -2.46 -0.34 1.57
C CYS A 39 -3.50 0.38 0.70
N ASN A 40 -3.93 -0.19 -0.43
CA ASN A 40 -5.01 0.38 -1.24
C ASN A 40 -6.39 0.20 -0.58
N GLN A 41 -6.48 -0.66 0.44
CA GLN A 41 -7.68 -0.92 1.23
C GLN A 41 -7.57 -0.33 2.65
N ALA A 42 -6.53 0.45 2.94
CA ALA A 42 -6.37 1.15 4.21
C ALA A 42 -7.59 2.05 4.46
N SER A 43 -8.15 1.96 5.66
CA SER A 43 -9.39 2.60 6.06
C SER A 43 -9.26 3.21 7.45
N GLY A 44 -8.37 4.20 7.58
CA GLY A 44 -8.18 4.96 8.81
C GLY A 44 -6.76 5.48 8.98
N GLU A 45 -6.60 6.49 9.84
CA GLU A 45 -5.33 7.21 10.04
C GLU A 45 -4.18 6.27 10.44
N ILE A 46 -4.45 5.29 11.31
CA ILE A 46 -3.43 4.33 11.74
C ILE A 46 -2.97 3.42 10.59
N GLU A 47 -3.88 2.96 9.74
CA GLU A 47 -3.51 2.11 8.59
C GLU A 47 -2.74 2.91 7.54
N GLU A 48 -3.14 4.16 7.30
CA GLU A 48 -2.40 5.10 6.46
C GLU A 48 -1.00 5.38 7.00
N LEU A 49 -0.87 5.59 8.32
CA LEU A 49 0.42 5.80 8.98
C LEU A 49 1.32 4.57 8.86
N ILE A 50 0.76 3.37 9.06
CA ILE A 50 1.50 2.11 8.87
C ILE A 50 1.98 1.98 7.42
N CYS A 51 1.16 2.37 6.43
CA CYS A 51 1.53 2.33 5.02
C CYS A 51 2.60 3.36 4.64
N ALA A 52 2.62 4.52 5.30
CA ALA A 52 3.56 5.60 5.00
C ALA A 52 4.94 5.42 5.67
N ASP A 53 5.04 4.61 6.73
CA ASP A 53 6.26 4.42 7.51
C ASP A 53 6.81 2.99 7.39
N ALA A 54 8.04 2.88 6.87
CA ALA A 54 8.67 1.58 6.60
C ALA A 54 9.00 0.79 7.87
N ASP A 55 9.21 1.42 9.02
CA ASP A 55 9.47 0.71 10.27
C ASP A 55 8.16 0.24 10.93
N LEU A 56 7.09 1.03 10.83
CA LEU A 56 5.75 0.60 11.23
C LEU A 56 5.25 -0.57 10.39
N ALA A 57 5.43 -0.54 9.06
CA ALA A 57 5.08 -1.66 8.21
C ALA A 57 5.88 -2.94 8.53
N LYS A 58 7.16 -2.82 8.92
CA LYS A 58 7.95 -3.99 9.40
C LYS A 58 7.37 -4.57 10.69
N LEU A 59 6.97 -3.70 11.63
CA LEU A 59 6.37 -4.12 12.90
C LEU A 59 5.00 -4.76 12.69
N ASP A 60 4.18 -4.22 11.79
CA ASP A 60 2.88 -4.80 11.43
C ASP A 60 3.04 -6.21 10.84
N ARG A 61 3.96 -6.41 9.88
CA ARG A 61 4.28 -7.75 9.39
C ARG A 61 4.78 -8.68 10.50
N LYS A 62 5.65 -8.18 11.37
CA LYS A 62 6.16 -8.97 12.50
C LYS A 62 5.01 -9.43 13.39
N LEU A 63 4.04 -8.56 13.66
CA LEU A 63 2.85 -8.87 14.42
C LEU A 63 2.01 -9.96 13.74
N ALA A 64 1.77 -9.86 12.44
CA ALA A 64 1.05 -10.88 11.68
C ALA A 64 1.74 -12.26 11.74
N GLU A 65 3.07 -12.29 11.63
CA GLU A 65 3.85 -13.52 11.72
C GLU A 65 3.78 -14.17 13.11
N VAL A 66 3.93 -13.38 14.18
CA VAL A 66 3.82 -13.95 15.54
C VAL A 66 2.40 -14.36 15.86
N TRP A 67 1.39 -13.64 15.37
CA TRP A 67 -0.02 -14.01 15.49
C TRP A 67 -0.30 -15.36 14.83
N LYS A 68 0.19 -15.59 13.61
CA LYS A 68 0.06 -16.88 12.91
C LYS A 68 0.70 -18.03 13.69
N LYS A 69 1.89 -17.82 14.26
CA LYS A 69 2.56 -18.83 15.10
C LYS A 69 1.79 -19.11 16.38
N ALA A 70 1.26 -18.07 17.00
CA ALA A 70 0.48 -18.21 18.21
C ALA A 70 -0.82 -18.99 17.93
N LEU A 71 -1.52 -18.70 16.82
CA LEU A 71 -2.69 -19.48 16.37
C LEU A 71 -2.41 -20.98 16.19
N ALA A 72 -1.19 -21.36 15.82
CA ALA A 72 -0.81 -22.77 15.69
C ALA A 72 -0.59 -23.48 17.05
N ASN A 73 -0.43 -22.71 18.13
CA ASN A 73 -0.12 -23.23 19.46
C ASN A 73 -1.31 -23.17 20.46
N TRP A 74 -2.42 -22.52 20.10
CA TRP A 74 -3.62 -22.52 20.94
C TRP A 74 -4.41 -23.83 20.83
N PRO A 75 -5.12 -24.24 21.90
CA PRO A 75 -6.14 -25.28 21.80
C PRO A 75 -7.18 -24.92 20.74
N GLN A 76 -7.63 -25.91 19.97
CA GLN A 76 -8.52 -25.68 18.83
C GLN A 76 -9.83 -25.01 19.23
N GLU A 77 -10.36 -25.34 20.41
CA GLU A 77 -11.54 -24.75 21.03
C GLU A 77 -11.37 -23.26 21.36
N GLU A 78 -10.14 -22.79 21.55
CA GLU A 78 -9.84 -21.38 21.85
C GLU A 78 -9.58 -20.53 20.59
N VAL A 79 -9.24 -21.13 19.46
CA VAL A 79 -8.86 -20.38 18.24
C VAL A 79 -9.91 -19.35 17.82
N ALA A 80 -11.19 -19.69 17.95
CA ALA A 80 -12.29 -18.79 17.60
C ALA A 80 -12.34 -17.56 18.52
N VAL A 81 -12.15 -17.74 19.83
CA VAL A 81 -12.16 -16.64 20.79
C VAL A 81 -10.92 -15.76 20.64
N GLN A 82 -9.74 -16.37 20.38
CA GLN A 82 -8.51 -15.61 20.14
C GLN A 82 -8.63 -14.74 18.89
N ARG A 83 -9.22 -15.27 17.80
CA ARG A 83 -9.48 -14.46 16.59
C ARG A 83 -10.44 -13.29 16.88
N ALA A 84 -11.42 -13.48 17.76
CA ALA A 84 -12.31 -12.40 18.17
C ALA A 84 -11.56 -11.32 18.96
N PHE A 85 -10.68 -11.70 19.89
CA PHE A 85 -9.83 -10.77 20.61
C PHE A 85 -8.91 -9.99 19.66
N GLN A 86 -8.27 -10.66 18.71
CA GLN A 86 -7.41 -9.99 17.72
C GLN A 86 -8.17 -8.94 16.91
N ARG A 87 -9.39 -9.27 16.44
CA ARG A 87 -10.25 -8.29 15.74
C ARG A 87 -10.64 -7.11 16.63
N GLY A 88 -10.96 -7.38 17.90
CA GLY A 88 -11.29 -6.34 18.88
C GLY A 88 -10.12 -5.40 19.16
N TRP A 89 -8.91 -5.95 19.28
CA TRP A 89 -7.69 -5.17 19.44
C TRP A 89 -7.39 -4.30 18.21
N ILE A 90 -7.50 -4.84 16.99
CA ILE A 90 -7.33 -4.06 15.75
C ILE A 90 -8.32 -2.90 15.70
N LYS A 91 -9.60 -3.16 16.02
CA LYS A 91 -10.61 -2.11 16.06
C LYS A 91 -10.24 -1.00 17.05
N GLY A 92 -9.92 -1.35 18.30
CA GLY A 92 -9.55 -0.37 19.32
C GLY A 92 -8.29 0.43 18.96
N ARG A 93 -7.32 -0.19 18.28
CA ARG A 93 -6.14 0.50 17.73
C ARG A 93 -6.55 1.55 16.69
N ASN A 94 -7.49 1.21 15.81
CA ASN A 94 -7.92 2.08 14.70
C ASN A 94 -8.94 3.16 15.12
N ASP A 95 -9.55 3.07 16.31
CA ASP A 95 -10.56 4.03 16.81
C ASP A 95 -9.95 5.32 17.42
N CYS A 96 -8.62 5.51 17.35
CA CYS A 96 -7.89 6.66 17.91
C CYS A 96 -7.98 7.92 17.03
#